data_AF-A0A0P8BNS8-F1
#
_entry.id   AF-A0A0P8BNS8-F1
#
_cell.length_a   1.000
_cell.length_b   1.000
_cell.length_c   1.000
_cell.angle_alpha   90.00
_cell.angle_beta   90.00
_cell.angle_gamma   90.00
#
_symmetry.space_group_name_H-M   'P 1'
#
loop_
_entity.id
_entity.type
_entity.pdbx_description
1 polymer ?
#
loop_
_entity_poly.entity_id
_entity_poly.type
_entity_poly.pdbx_seq_one_letter_code
_entity_poly.pdbx_strand_id
1 'polypeptide(L)'
;MKKLAFAGLAIGICLSAPALALEHEVVIDHPAGPIAADYEGSVRVETRQIGTAGVAGRPSTLRCNWSAALNLERTAKVGETLHSRRVMTSEDVASGSTPGWCKNSDKAIDRLVEARRDSFRSAMLALVDQDRTAILAEAESAFGTGREG
;
A
#
# COMPACT_ATOMS: atom_id res chain seq x y z
N MET A 1 31.68 5.81 -48.77
CA MET A 1 31.68 6.50 -47.46
C MET A 1 30.40 7.31 -47.31
N LYS A 2 29.49 6.93 -46.41
CA LYS A 2 28.66 7.86 -45.64
C LYS A 2 27.89 7.08 -44.57
N LYS A 3 28.31 7.28 -43.33
CA LYS A 3 27.77 6.67 -42.12
C LYS A 3 26.45 7.37 -41.79
N LEU A 4 25.35 6.63 -41.69
CA LEU A 4 24.10 7.14 -41.11
C LEU A 4 24.14 6.80 -39.62
N ALA A 5 24.23 7.85 -38.81
CA ALA A 5 24.28 7.79 -37.36
C ALA A 5 22.87 7.50 -36.81
N PHE A 6 22.75 6.44 -36.00
CA PHE A 6 21.58 6.20 -35.16
C PHE A 6 21.62 7.19 -33.99
N ALA A 7 20.72 8.16 -33.98
CA ALA A 7 20.47 9.00 -32.81
C ALA A 7 19.63 8.20 -31.81
N GLY A 8 20.27 7.76 -30.72
CA GLY A 8 19.58 7.11 -29.61
C GLY A 8 18.73 8.11 -28.84
N LEU A 9 17.41 7.93 -28.85
CA LEU A 9 16.47 8.66 -28.01
C LEU A 9 16.44 7.96 -26.63
N ALA A 10 17.16 8.52 -25.65
CA ALA A 10 17.07 8.07 -24.28
C ALA A 10 15.75 8.57 -23.66
N ILE A 11 14.75 7.70 -23.54
CA ILE A 11 13.55 7.96 -22.75
C ILE A 11 13.94 7.77 -21.28
N GLY A 12 14.16 8.88 -20.58
CA GLY A 12 14.29 8.89 -19.12
C GLY A 12 12.92 8.69 -18.49
N ILE A 13 12.59 7.46 -18.09
CA ILE A 13 11.43 7.20 -17.24
C ILE A 13 11.83 7.63 -15.82
N CYS A 14 11.34 8.79 -15.39
CA CYS A 14 11.37 9.15 -13.98
C CYS A 14 10.36 8.27 -13.22
N LEU A 15 10.79 7.09 -12.78
CA LEU A 15 10.07 6.32 -11.79
C LEU A 15 10.17 7.08 -10.46
N SER A 16 9.16 7.89 -10.13
CA SER A 16 8.96 8.33 -8.76
C SER A 16 8.54 7.11 -7.96
N ALA A 17 9.51 6.40 -7.36
CA ALA A 17 9.20 5.31 -6.46
C ALA A 17 8.29 5.88 -5.35
N PRO A 18 7.09 5.32 -5.11
CA PRO A 18 6.30 5.70 -3.96
C PRO A 18 7.14 5.46 -2.71
N ALA A 19 6.98 6.31 -1.69
CA ALA A 19 7.77 6.25 -0.46
C ALA A 19 7.89 4.82 0.06
N LEU A 20 6.79 4.05 -0.03
CA LEU A 20 6.79 2.62 0.21
C LEU A 20 6.36 1.86 -1.06
N ALA A 21 7.27 1.11 -1.66
CA ALA A 21 6.95 0.16 -2.72
C ALA A 21 6.19 -1.06 -2.14
N LEU A 22 4.87 -0.92 -2.03
CA LEU A 22 3.93 -1.91 -1.49
C LEU A 22 3.11 -2.52 -2.63
N GLU A 23 3.79 -3.14 -3.58
CA GLU A 23 3.16 -3.90 -4.67
C GLU A 23 3.45 -5.39 -4.48
N HIS A 24 2.46 -6.23 -4.77
CA HIS A 24 2.62 -7.68 -4.72
C HIS A 24 1.73 -8.34 -5.76
N GLU A 25 2.31 -9.24 -6.55
CA GLU A 25 1.58 -10.02 -7.55
C GLU A 25 1.60 -11.49 -7.15
N VAL A 26 0.45 -12.16 -7.29
CA VAL A 26 0.31 -13.59 -7.06
C VAL A 26 -0.41 -14.24 -8.23
N VAL A 27 0.12 -15.37 -8.68
CA VAL A 27 -0.59 -16.26 -9.61
C VAL A 27 -0.92 -17.56 -8.89
N ILE A 28 -2.19 -17.94 -8.90
CA ILE A 28 -2.70 -19.15 -8.26
C ILE A 28 -3.26 -20.08 -9.33
N ASP A 29 -2.75 -21.31 -9.39
CA ASP A 29 -3.32 -22.35 -10.23
C ASP A 29 -4.72 -22.72 -9.72
N HIS A 30 -5.70 -22.69 -10.62
CA HIS A 30 -7.08 -23.03 -10.32
C HIS A 30 -7.67 -23.87 -11.48
N PRO A 31 -8.55 -24.86 -11.21
CA PRO A 31 -9.06 -25.76 -12.25
C PRO A 31 -9.78 -25.05 -13.41
N ALA A 32 -10.38 -23.89 -13.14
CA ALA A 32 -11.07 -23.09 -14.14
C ALA A 32 -10.14 -22.15 -14.96
N GLY A 33 -8.84 -22.16 -14.66
CA GLY A 33 -7.83 -21.28 -15.25
C GLY A 33 -7.06 -20.51 -14.17
N PRO A 34 -5.84 -20.03 -14.47
CA PRO A 34 -5.02 -19.33 -13.48
C PRO A 34 -5.71 -18.05 -12.98
N ILE A 35 -5.54 -17.79 -11.70
CA ILE A 35 -5.96 -16.56 -11.03
C ILE A 35 -4.74 -15.65 -10.95
N ALA A 36 -4.75 -14.51 -11.61
CA ALA A 36 -3.73 -13.45 -11.48
C ALA A 36 -4.27 -12.36 -10.55
N ALA A 37 -3.56 -12.06 -9.46
CA ALA A 37 -3.97 -11.07 -8.47
C ALA A 37 -2.86 -10.03 -8.25
N ASP A 38 -3.19 -8.78 -8.56
CA ASP A 38 -2.35 -7.61 -8.35
C ASP A 38 -2.78 -6.91 -7.06
N TYR A 39 -1.85 -6.70 -6.14
CA TYR A 39 -2.07 -6.00 -4.89
C TYR A 39 -1.28 -4.69 -4.85
N GLU A 40 -1.97 -3.59 -4.53
CA GLU A 40 -1.39 -2.25 -4.41
C GLU A 40 -1.69 -1.68 -3.01
N GLY A 41 -0.64 -1.36 -2.27
CA GLY A 41 -0.72 -0.83 -0.91
C GLY A 41 -0.55 0.69 -0.87
N SER A 42 -1.41 1.36 -0.11
CA SER A 42 -1.30 2.78 0.21
C SER A 42 -1.31 3.00 1.72
N VAL A 43 -0.50 3.94 2.21
CA VAL A 43 -0.40 4.27 3.63
C VAL A 43 -1.20 5.52 3.95
N ARG A 44 -2.08 5.42 4.95
CA ARG A 44 -2.83 6.55 5.52
C ARG A 44 -2.23 6.90 6.87
N VAL A 45 -1.90 8.17 7.08
CA VAL A 45 -1.37 8.68 8.35
C VAL A 45 -2.40 9.60 8.99
N GLU A 46 -2.67 9.37 10.27
CA GLU A 46 -3.51 10.24 11.10
C GLU A 46 -2.67 10.88 12.20
N THR A 47 -2.94 12.16 12.47
CA THR A 47 -2.21 12.92 13.50
C THR A 47 -3.15 13.50 14.54
N ARG A 48 -2.66 13.61 15.78
CA ARG A 48 -3.40 14.17 16.91
C ARG A 48 -2.51 15.10 17.71
N GLN A 49 -2.89 16.38 17.77
CA GLN A 49 -2.22 17.36 18.62
C GLN A 49 -2.57 17.10 20.08
N ILE A 50 -1.54 16.95 20.92
CA ILE A 50 -1.69 16.84 22.38
C ILE A 50 -0.75 17.81 23.09
N GLY A 51 -1.00 18.04 24.38
CA GLY A 51 -0.20 18.91 25.24
C GLY A 51 -0.59 20.38 25.14
N THR A 52 0.20 21.24 25.80
CA THR A 52 -0.07 22.68 25.88
C THR A 52 1.09 23.50 25.32
N ALA A 53 0.72 24.58 24.61
CA ALA A 53 1.69 25.59 24.20
C ALA A 53 2.36 26.17 25.46
N GLY A 54 3.69 26.31 25.40
CA GLY A 54 4.44 26.95 26.48
C GLY A 54 4.05 28.41 26.60
N VAL A 55 3.95 28.90 27.83
CA VAL A 55 3.89 30.33 28.14
C VAL A 55 5.27 30.83 28.53
N ALA A 56 5.47 32.15 28.58
CA ALA A 56 6.76 32.73 28.96
C ALA A 56 7.29 32.12 30.27
N GLY A 57 8.54 31.62 30.25
CA GLY A 57 9.18 30.98 31.39
C GLY A 57 8.83 29.49 31.62
N ARG A 58 7.97 28.87 30.81
CA ARG A 58 7.63 27.44 30.92
C ARG A 58 7.87 26.69 29.60
N PRO A 59 8.55 25.52 29.62
CA PRO A 59 8.71 24.72 28.41
C PRO A 59 7.35 24.20 27.91
N SER A 60 7.20 24.12 26.59
CA SER A 60 6.02 23.53 25.97
C SER A 60 5.99 22.02 26.16
N THR A 61 4.79 21.46 26.33
CA THR A 61 4.54 20.02 26.35
C THR A 61 3.88 19.52 25.07
N LEU A 62 3.83 20.35 24.02
CA LEU A 62 3.20 20.00 22.75
C LEU A 62 3.87 18.77 22.14
N ARG A 63 3.04 17.81 21.76
CA ARG A 63 3.43 16.65 20.98
C ARG A 63 2.42 16.42 19.87
N CYS A 64 2.90 15.95 18.74
CA CYS A 64 2.05 15.37 17.73
C CYS A 64 2.13 13.86 17.83
N ASN A 65 1.04 13.22 18.25
CA ASN A 65 0.92 11.77 18.13
C ASN A 65 0.48 11.44 16.72
N TRP A 66 0.97 10.32 16.19
CA TRP A 66 0.57 9.85 14.87
C TRP A 66 0.40 8.34 14.87
N SER A 67 -0.51 7.87 14.02
CA SER A 67 -0.71 6.46 13.67
C SER A 67 -0.76 6.34 12.15
N ALA A 68 -0.37 5.19 11.65
CA ALA A 68 -0.33 4.89 10.24
C ALA A 68 -0.96 3.53 9.97
N ALA A 69 -1.90 3.52 9.02
CA ALA A 69 -2.64 2.35 8.58
C ALA A 69 -2.25 1.99 7.15
N LEU A 70 -2.39 0.71 6.80
CA LEU A 70 -2.20 0.20 5.45
C LEU A 70 -3.56 -0.10 4.83
N ASN A 71 -3.85 0.52 3.68
CA ASN A 71 -4.93 0.09 2.80
C ASN A 71 -4.31 -0.74 1.68
N LEU A 72 -4.80 -1.96 1.50
CA LEU A 72 -4.40 -2.86 0.43
C LEU A 72 -5.57 -3.03 -0.53
N GLU A 73 -5.35 -2.65 -1.78
CA GLU A 73 -6.28 -2.91 -2.86
C GLU A 73 -5.82 -4.12 -3.66
N ARG A 74 -6.76 -5.02 -3.99
CA ARG A 74 -6.53 -6.15 -4.88
C ARG A 74 -7.35 -5.98 -6.15
N THR A 75 -6.72 -6.15 -7.29
CA THR A 75 -7.37 -6.43 -8.58
C THR A 75 -7.02 -7.85 -9.01
N ALA A 76 -8.03 -8.70 -9.17
CA ALA A 76 -7.84 -10.09 -9.55
C ALA A 76 -8.51 -10.38 -10.90
N LYS A 77 -7.87 -11.23 -11.70
CA LYS A 77 -8.39 -11.79 -12.95
C LYS A 77 -8.41 -13.30 -12.86
N VAL A 78 -9.50 -13.93 -13.31
CA VAL A 78 -9.59 -15.39 -13.40
C VAL A 78 -9.90 -15.78 -14.84
N GLY A 79 -8.96 -16.48 -15.47
CA GLY A 79 -9.00 -16.67 -16.93
C GLY A 79 -9.03 -15.32 -17.67
N GLU A 80 -9.80 -15.23 -18.76
CA GLU A 80 -9.91 -14.00 -19.56
C GLU A 80 -11.09 -13.10 -19.19
N THR A 81 -12.01 -13.53 -18.32
CA THR A 81 -13.35 -12.94 -18.23
C THR A 81 -13.72 -12.35 -16.88
N LEU A 82 -13.15 -12.83 -15.77
CA LEU A 82 -13.50 -12.32 -14.44
C LEU A 82 -12.56 -11.19 -14.01
N HIS A 83 -13.12 -10.09 -13.53
CA HIS A 83 -12.40 -9.02 -12.84
C HIS A 83 -13.01 -8.82 -11.45
N SER A 84 -12.24 -9.11 -10.39
CA SER A 84 -12.63 -8.85 -9.01
C SER A 84 -11.78 -7.73 -8.42
N ARG A 85 -12.40 -6.85 -7.63
CA ARG A 85 -11.70 -5.79 -6.90
C ARG A 85 -12.10 -5.82 -5.43
N ARG A 86 -11.12 -5.76 -4.54
CA ARG A 86 -11.34 -5.77 -3.09
C ARG A 86 -10.39 -4.80 -2.40
N VAL A 87 -10.87 -4.12 -1.36
CA VAL A 87 -10.06 -3.28 -0.48
C VAL A 87 -10.04 -3.91 0.91
N MET A 88 -8.86 -3.94 1.52
CA MET A 88 -8.61 -4.45 2.86
C MET A 88 -7.76 -3.43 3.62
N THR A 89 -7.92 -3.39 4.94
CA THR A 89 -7.20 -2.43 5.77
C THR A 89 -6.58 -3.11 6.97
N SER A 90 -5.33 -2.76 7.27
CA SER A 90 -4.67 -3.04 8.53
C SER A 90 -4.49 -1.71 9.26
N GLU A 91 -5.22 -1.53 10.35
CA GLU A 91 -5.09 -0.36 11.22
C GLU A 91 -3.85 -0.48 12.11
N ASP A 92 -3.34 0.66 12.58
CA ASP A 92 -2.29 0.75 13.59
C ASP A 92 -0.98 -0.02 13.27
N VAL A 93 -0.61 -0.12 11.99
CA VAL A 93 0.64 -0.78 11.53
C VAL A 93 1.88 -0.12 12.13
N ALA A 94 1.86 1.21 12.28
CA ALA A 94 2.89 1.96 12.98
C ALA A 94 2.29 3.14 13.73
N SER A 95 2.93 3.55 14.83
CA SER A 95 2.56 4.74 15.57
C SER A 95 3.76 5.36 16.27
N GLY A 96 3.63 6.63 16.65
CA GLY A 96 4.68 7.36 17.34
C GLY A 96 4.27 8.75 17.80
N SER A 97 5.27 9.53 18.21
CA SER A 97 5.09 10.90 18.70
C SER A 97 6.27 11.78 18.31
N THR A 98 6.00 12.97 17.79
CA THR A 98 7.01 14.02 17.53
C THR A 98 6.80 15.20 18.48
N PRO A 99 7.86 15.90 18.90
CA PRO A 99 7.70 17.12 19.68
C PRO A 99 7.17 18.29 18.83
N GLY A 100 6.34 19.14 19.42
CA GLY A 100 5.83 20.35 18.81
C GLY A 100 4.44 20.20 18.15
N TRP A 101 4.17 21.08 17.19
CA TRP A 101 2.88 21.13 16.49
C TRP A 101 2.81 20.10 15.36
N CYS A 102 1.64 19.46 15.19
CA CYS A 102 1.42 18.50 14.11
C CYS A 102 1.66 19.11 12.72
N LYS A 103 1.19 20.34 12.47
CA LYS A 103 1.37 21.05 11.18
C LYS A 103 2.83 21.25 10.74
N ASN A 104 3.78 21.09 11.66
CA ASN A 104 5.22 21.23 11.38
C ASN A 104 5.93 19.86 11.32
N SER A 105 5.20 18.76 11.53
CA SER A 105 5.76 17.43 11.73
C SER A 105 5.68 16.53 10.50
N ASP A 106 4.95 16.89 9.45
CA ASP A 106 4.66 16.03 8.28
C ASP A 106 5.93 15.35 7.74
N LYS A 107 6.96 16.12 7.36
CA LYS A 107 8.23 15.58 6.85
C LYS A 107 8.97 14.68 7.84
N ALA A 108 8.81 14.93 9.14
CA ALA A 108 9.42 14.08 10.17
C ALA A 108 8.64 12.77 10.32
N ILE A 109 7.31 12.84 10.26
CA ILE A 109 6.41 11.68 10.31
C ILE A 109 6.62 10.81 9.07
N ASP A 110 6.74 11.39 7.87
CA ASP A 110 7.02 10.65 6.62
C ASP A 110 8.29 9.80 6.75
N ARG A 111 9.37 10.37 7.30
CA ARG A 111 10.62 9.62 7.54
C ARG A 111 10.47 8.52 8.59
N LEU A 112 9.64 8.75 9.61
CA LEU A 112 9.38 7.75 10.64
C LEU A 112 8.54 6.60 10.09
N VAL A 113 7.56 6.90 9.24
CA VAL A 113 6.77 5.90 8.51
C VAL A 113 7.65 5.11 7.54
N GLU A 114 8.53 5.79 6.80
CA GLU A 114 9.50 5.16 5.89
C GLU A 114 10.45 4.21 6.62
N ALA A 115 10.92 4.62 7.80
CA ALA A 115 11.75 3.78 8.65
C ALA A 115 11.02 2.50 9.13
N ARG A 116 9.69 2.41 8.98
CA ARG A 116 8.85 1.25 9.29
C ARG A 116 8.41 0.46 8.06
N ARG A 117 9.05 0.64 6.90
CA ARG A 117 8.76 -0.12 5.67
C ARG A 117 8.60 -1.64 5.87
N ASP A 118 9.41 -2.23 6.76
CA ASP A 118 9.39 -3.68 7.00
C ASP A 118 8.11 -4.10 7.76
N SER A 119 7.60 -3.25 8.66
CA SER A 119 6.30 -3.45 9.31
C SER A 119 5.14 -3.39 8.31
N PHE A 120 5.18 -2.44 7.38
CA PHE A 120 4.17 -2.33 6.32
C PHE A 120 4.23 -3.50 5.34
N ARG A 121 5.42 -3.94 4.93
CA ARG A 121 5.58 -5.12 4.08
C ARG A 121 5.04 -6.38 4.76
N SER A 122 5.32 -6.59 6.04
CA SER A 122 4.77 -7.72 6.78
C SER A 122 3.25 -7.65 6.93
N ALA A 123 2.70 -6.46 7.21
CA ALA A 123 1.25 -6.26 7.25
C ALA A 123 0.58 -6.54 5.90
N MET A 124 1.19 -6.10 4.80
CA MET A 124 0.72 -6.38 3.44
C MET A 124 0.67 -7.89 3.17
N LEU A 125 1.76 -8.61 3.44
CA LEU A 125 1.81 -10.06 3.24
C LEU A 125 0.79 -10.81 4.11
N ALA A 126 0.54 -10.32 5.34
CA ALA A 126 -0.50 -10.88 6.19
C ALA A 126 -1.91 -10.68 5.61
N LEU A 127 -2.20 -9.50 5.04
CA LEU A 127 -3.46 -9.25 4.34
C LEU A 127 -3.60 -10.13 3.09
N VAL A 128 -2.53 -10.28 2.30
CA VAL A 128 -2.51 -11.18 1.13
C VAL A 128 -2.80 -12.63 1.53
N ASP A 129 -2.15 -13.13 2.58
CA ASP A 129 -2.38 -14.49 3.07
C ASP A 129 -3.82 -14.70 3.56
N GLN A 130 -4.35 -13.73 4.32
CA GLN A 130 -5.74 -13.75 4.77
C GLN A 130 -6.74 -13.74 3.60
N ASP A 131 -6.40 -13.06 2.52
CA ASP A 131 -7.22 -12.92 1.33
C ASP A 131 -7.27 -14.19 0.46
N ARG A 132 -6.31 -15.10 0.61
CA ARG A 132 -6.16 -16.30 -0.22
C ARG A 132 -7.41 -17.16 -0.28
N THR A 133 -8.09 -17.36 0.83
CA THR A 133 -9.34 -18.16 0.86
C THR A 133 -10.49 -17.43 0.17
N ALA A 134 -10.54 -16.11 0.28
CA ALA A 134 -11.59 -15.30 -0.33
C ALA A 134 -11.47 -15.30 -1.86
N ILE A 135 -10.27 -15.09 -2.41
CA ILE A 135 -10.07 -15.09 -3.86
C ILE A 135 -10.39 -16.45 -4.51
N LEU A 136 -10.09 -17.56 -3.83
CA LEU A 136 -10.47 -18.90 -4.30
C LEU A 136 -11.99 -19.10 -4.32
N ALA A 137 -12.69 -18.62 -3.29
CA ALA A 137 -14.16 -18.70 -3.23
C ALA A 137 -14.84 -17.81 -4.28
N GLU A 138 -14.27 -16.62 -4.55
CA GLU A 138 -14.72 -15.74 -5.63
C GLU A 138 -14.56 -16.40 -7.01
N ALA A 139 -13.43 -17.06 -7.25
CA ALA A 139 -13.20 -17.83 -8.47
C ALA A 139 -14.24 -18.96 -8.61
N GLU A 140 -14.43 -19.79 -7.59
CA GLU A 140 -15.41 -20.88 -7.63
C GLU A 140 -16.83 -20.37 -7.92
N SER A 141 -17.24 -19.27 -7.29
CA SER A 141 -18.57 -18.68 -7.49
C SER A 141 -18.80 -18.21 -8.94
N ALA A 142 -17.75 -17.67 -9.57
CA ALA A 142 -17.82 -17.19 -10.95
C ALA A 142 -17.95 -18.31 -11.98
N PHE A 143 -17.40 -19.51 -11.72
CA PHE A 143 -17.52 -20.66 -12.63
C PHE A 143 -18.67 -21.61 -12.27
N GLY A 144 -19.06 -21.69 -11.00
CA GLY A 144 -20.20 -22.50 -10.54
C GLY A 144 -21.53 -22.03 -11.12
N THR A 145 -21.71 -20.72 -11.30
CA THR A 145 -22.88 -20.12 -11.95
C THR A 145 -22.91 -20.33 -13.47
N GLY A 146 -21.78 -20.64 -14.10
CA GLY A 146 -21.68 -20.90 -15.55
C GLY A 146 -22.12 -22.29 -16.00
N ARG A 147 -22.40 -23.22 -15.07
CA ARG A 147 -22.79 -24.62 -15.38
C ARG A 147 -24.29 -24.91 -15.32
N GLU A 148 -25.13 -23.93 -15.00
CA GLU A 148 -26.60 -24.08 -14.92
C GLU A 148 -27.37 -23.43 -16.08
N GLY A 149 -26.71 -23.16 -17.22
CA GLY A 149 -27.33 -22.58 -18.42
C GLY A 149 -27.43 -23.55 -19.60
#